data_AF-A0A3D5NJB6-F1
#
_entry.id   AF-A0A3D5NJB6-F1
#
_cell.length_a   1.000
_cell.length_b   1.000
_cell.length_c   1.000
_cell.angle_alpha   90.00
_cell.angle_beta   90.00
_cell.angle_gamma   90.00
#
_symmetry.space_group_name_H-M   'P 1'
#
loop_
_entity.id
_entity.type
_entity.pdbx_description
1 polymer ?
#
loop_
_entity_poly.entity_id
_entity_poly.type
_entity_poly.pdbx_seq_one_letter_code
_entity_poly.pdbx_strand_id
1 'polypeptide(L)' 'DEGIVEKLGLKSLVGVVKSCRSVTKSSMIHNDYQPNIEVDSQTYEVKADGVLLTCEPASEIALAQRYFLF' A
#
# COMPACT_ATOMS: atom_id res chain seq x y z
N ASP A 1 4.19 -8.34 -28.26
CA ASP A 1 3.68 -9.72 -28.33
C ASP A 1 4.72 -10.63 -28.97
N GLU A 2 5.42 -11.40 -28.15
CA GLU A 2 6.50 -12.30 -28.61
C GLU A 2 6.12 -13.80 -28.55
N GLY A 3 4.84 -14.11 -28.31
CA GLY A 3 4.36 -15.50 -28.20
C GLY A 3 5.01 -16.28 -27.06
N ILE A 4 5.29 -15.60 -25.94
CA ILE A 4 6.03 -16.19 -24.81
C ILE A 4 5.25 -17.32 -24.14
N VAL A 5 3.92 -17.24 -24.19
CA VAL A 5 3.00 -18.21 -23.60
C VAL A 5 3.16 -19.56 -24.30
N GLU A 6 3.18 -19.56 -25.62
CA GLU A 6 3.35 -20.73 -26.46
C GLU A 6 4.78 -21.27 -26.38
N LYS A 7 5.78 -20.39 -26.42
CA LYS A 7 7.21 -20.75 -26.32
C LYS A 7 7.55 -21.48 -25.02
N LEU A 8 6.92 -21.08 -23.92
CA LEU A 8 7.15 -21.68 -22.59
C LEU A 8 6.14 -22.76 -22.22
N GLY A 9 5.13 -23.02 -23.06
CA GLY A 9 4.09 -24.02 -22.79
C GLY A 9 3.27 -23.73 -21.52
N LEU A 10 3.04 -22.44 -21.22
CA LEU A 10 2.32 -22.03 -20.02
C LEU A 10 0.86 -22.51 -20.09
N LYS A 11 0.39 -23.14 -19.02
CA LYS A 11 -0.99 -23.68 -18.94
C LYS A 11 -1.95 -22.79 -18.16
N SER A 12 -1.43 -21.91 -17.30
CA SER A 12 -2.24 -20.95 -16.55
C SER A 12 -2.71 -19.81 -17.45
N LEU A 13 -3.83 -19.18 -17.09
CA LEU A 13 -4.31 -17.96 -17.78
C LEU A 13 -3.28 -16.84 -17.63
N VAL A 14 -2.90 -16.23 -18.76
CA VAL A 14 -1.94 -15.14 -18.80
C VAL A 14 -2.66 -13.80 -18.98
N GLY A 15 -2.57 -12.94 -17.97
CA GLY A 15 -3.04 -11.56 -18.04
C GLY A 15 -1.95 -10.63 -18.56
N VAL A 16 -2.33 -9.64 -19.39
CA VAL A 16 -1.40 -8.60 -19.85
C VAL A 16 -1.58 -7.36 -19.00
N VAL A 17 -0.51 -6.96 -18.32
CA VAL A 17 -0.48 -5.74 -17.52
C VAL A 17 -0.50 -4.51 -18.45
N LYS A 18 -1.39 -3.56 -18.19
CA LYS A 18 -1.58 -2.33 -19.00
C LYS A 18 -1.82 -1.11 -18.11
N SER A 19 -1.64 0.08 -18.69
CA SER A 19 -2.00 1.38 -18.08
C SER A 19 -1.36 1.70 -16.73
N CYS A 20 -0.17 1.16 -16.44
CA CYS A 20 0.50 1.37 -15.15
C CYS A 20 1.15 2.76 -14.97
N ARG A 21 1.26 3.54 -16.05
CA ARG A 21 1.94 4.85 -16.04
C ARG A 21 0.99 6.03 -15.95
N SER A 22 -0.32 5.79 -16.09
CA SER A 22 -1.36 6.81 -16.04
C SER A 22 -2.07 6.90 -14.69
N VAL A 23 -1.92 5.90 -13.83
CA VAL A 23 -2.57 5.88 -12.50
C VAL A 23 -1.82 6.80 -11.54
N THR A 24 -2.58 7.58 -10.77
CA THR A 24 -2.06 8.53 -9.77
C THR A 24 -2.66 8.21 -8.39
N LYS A 25 -2.26 8.97 -7.35
CA LYS A 25 -2.84 8.84 -6.02
C LYS A 25 -4.36 9.07 -6.02
N SER A 26 -4.87 9.93 -6.91
CA SER A 26 -6.31 10.16 -7.08
C SER A 26 -7.08 9.00 -7.70
N SER A 27 -6.39 8.01 -8.28
CA SER A 27 -7.02 6.79 -8.79
C SER A 27 -7.27 5.73 -7.71
N MET A 28 -6.82 5.95 -6.47
CA MET A 28 -6.95 5.00 -5.36
C MET A 28 -8.35 5.07 -4.74
N ILE A 29 -9.14 4.02 -4.88
CA ILE A 29 -10.48 3.96 -4.31
C ILE A 29 -10.40 3.96 -2.78
N HIS A 30 -11.17 4.85 -2.15
CA HIS A 30 -11.22 5.09 -0.69
C HIS A 30 -9.93 5.65 -0.05
N ASN A 31 -8.85 5.85 -0.80
CA ASN A 31 -7.52 6.16 -0.23
C ASN A 31 -6.71 7.16 -1.10
N ASP A 32 -7.36 8.21 -1.58
CA ASP A 32 -6.79 9.21 -2.49
C ASP A 32 -6.28 10.49 -1.80
N TYR A 33 -6.51 10.63 -0.49
CA TYR A 33 -6.11 11.80 0.29
C TYR A 33 -4.60 12.12 0.17
N GLN A 34 -4.30 13.40 -0.07
CA GLN A 34 -2.96 13.96 -0.33
C GLN A 34 -2.73 15.20 0.55
N PRO A 35 -2.49 15.00 1.87
CA PRO A 35 -2.18 16.10 2.79
C PRO A 35 -0.80 16.70 2.49
N ASN A 36 -0.57 17.92 2.98
CA ASN A 36 0.79 18.41 3.17
C ASN A 36 1.39 17.70 4.39
N ILE A 37 2.41 16.87 4.15
CA ILE A 37 3.12 16.14 5.21
C ILE A 37 4.41 16.89 5.56
N GLU A 38 4.56 17.21 6.83
CA GLU A 38 5.74 17.87 7.38
C GLU A 38 6.37 16.99 8.46
N VAL A 39 7.70 16.95 8.49
CA VAL A 39 8.47 16.20 9.49
C VAL A 39 9.49 17.13 10.14
N ASP A 40 9.43 17.24 11.47
CA ASP A 40 10.44 17.96 12.23
C ASP A 40 11.74 17.12 12.30
N SER A 41 12.86 17.71 11.92
CA SER A 41 14.14 16.99 11.76
C SER A 41 14.85 16.67 13.07
N GLN A 42 14.43 17.28 14.19
CA GLN A 42 15.06 17.09 15.50
C GLN A 42 14.25 16.14 16.38
N THR A 43 12.93 16.28 16.35
CA THR A 43 11.99 15.53 17.19
C THR A 43 11.34 14.36 16.47
N TYR A 44 11.40 14.34 15.14
CA TYR A 44 10.70 13.38 14.27
C TYR A 44 9.17 13.40 14.39
N GLU A 45 8.61 14.49 14.91
CA GLU A 45 7.17 14.72 14.86
C GLU A 45 6.69 14.82 13.40
N VAL A 46 5.60 14.11 13.10
CA VAL A 46 4.97 14.12 11.78
C VAL A 46 3.66 14.87 11.86
N LYS A 47 3.43 15.82 10.96
CA LYS A 47 2.17 16.57 10.85
C LYS A 47 1.54 16.38 9.48
N ALA A 48 0.23 16.28 9.44
CA ALA A 48 -0.58 16.38 8.22
C ALA A 48 -1.49 17.60 8.31
N ASP A 49 -1.38 18.51 7.35
CA ASP A 49 -2.14 19.76 7.32
C ASP A 49 -2.04 20.53 8.65
N GLY A 50 -0.84 20.53 9.25
CA GLY A 50 -0.52 21.17 10.53
C GLY A 50 -0.93 20.38 11.78
N VAL A 51 -1.63 19.25 11.64
CA VAL A 51 -2.10 18.42 12.75
C VAL A 51 -1.09 17.32 13.06
N LEU A 52 -0.66 17.21 14.32
CA LEU A 52 0.26 16.16 14.80
C LEU A 52 -0.36 14.76 14.62
N LEU A 53 0.35 13.90 13.91
CA LEU A 53 0.00 12.49 13.73
C LEU A 53 0.76 11.66 14.77
N THR A 54 0.03 11.15 15.76
CA THR A 54 0.58 10.24 16.77
C THR A 54 -0.50 9.28 17.25
N CYS A 55 -0.09 8.12 17.76
CA CYS A 55 -0.96 7.18 18.45
C CYS A 55 -0.17 6.38 19.48
N GLU A 56 -0.87 5.95 20.54
CA GLU A 56 -0.28 5.07 21.54
C GLU A 56 -0.08 3.66 20.98
N PRO A 57 1.00 2.96 21.38
CA PRO A 57 1.20 1.57 20.98
C PRO A 57 0.10 0.68 21.56
N ALA A 58 -0.42 -0.24 20.75
CA ALA A 58 -1.37 -1.25 21.21
C ALA A 58 -0.65 -2.41 21.90
N SER A 59 -1.09 -2.79 23.11
CA SER A 59 -0.53 -3.91 23.88
C SER A 59 -1.02 -5.28 23.40
N GLU A 60 -2.20 -5.31 22.77
CA GLU A 60 -2.82 -6.50 22.19
C GLU A 60 -3.54 -6.12 20.90
N ILE A 61 -3.72 -7.09 20.00
CA ILE A 61 -4.39 -6.87 18.71
C ILE A 61 -5.42 -7.97 18.42
N ALA A 62 -6.47 -7.57 17.73
CA ALA A 62 -7.42 -8.51 17.14
C ALA A 62 -6.74 -9.38 16.06
N LEU A 63 -7.34 -10.54 15.77
CA LEU A 63 -6.86 -11.47 14.74
C LEU A 63 -5.44 -12.04 14.96
N ALA A 64 -4.91 -11.98 16.19
CA ALA A 64 -3.64 -12.60 16.57
C ALA A 64 -3.84 -13.90 17.36
N GLN A 65 -3.48 -13.92 18.66
CA GLN A 65 -3.37 -15.13 19.51
C GLN A 65 -4.59 -16.06 19.48
N ARG A 66 -5.79 -15.54 19.19
CA ARG A 66 -7.03 -16.34 19.09
C ARG A 66 -7.00 -17.34 17.91
N TYR A 67 -6.27 -17.06 16.84
CA TYR A 67 -6.37 -17.79 15.57
C TYR A 67 -5.13 -18.60 15.21
N PHE A 68 -4.01 -18.38 15.90
CA PHE A 68 -2.74 -19.05 15.61
C PHE A 68 -2.35 -19.97 16.75
N LEU A 69 -1.94 -21.19 16.40
CA LEU A 69 -1.51 -22.19 17.38
C LEU A 69 -0.14 -21.85 18.00
N PHE A 70 0.71 -21.14 17.26
CA PHE A 70 2.01 -20.61 17.68
C PHE A 70 2.22 -19.23 17.06
#